data_AF-O85015-F1
#
_entry.id   AF-O85015-F1
#
_cell.length_a   1.000
_cell.length_b   1.000
_cell.length_c   1.000
_cell.angle_alpha   90.00
_cell.angle_beta   90.00
_cell.angle_gamma   90.00
#
_symmetry.space_group_name_H-M   'P 1'
#
loop_
_entity.id
_entity.type
_entity.pdbx_description
1 polymer ?
#
loop_
_entity_poly.entity_id
_entity_poly.type
_entity_poly.pdbx_seq_one_letter_code
_entity_poly.pdbx_strand_id
1 'polypeptide(L)'
;SFSDLYAKGLPLGVDKNAVYRQFDKKIEVGDAIFIMSDGVTETRTDSGFIEREELTEIIAAHISLSAEKMVHAIYDQLVKMQNFELHDDFTLICIKRTK
;
A
#
# COMPACT_ATOMS: atom_id res chain seq x y z
N SER A 1 -10.30 1.55 -10.95
CA SER A 1 -10.94 1.63 -9.61
C SER A 1 -10.03 0.96 -8.60
N PHE A 2 -10.16 1.31 -7.32
CA PHE A 2 -9.39 0.69 -6.23
C PHE A 2 -10.23 -0.35 -5.50
N SER A 3 -9.58 -1.38 -4.98
CA SER A 3 -10.25 -2.42 -4.20
C SER A 3 -9.27 -3.00 -3.18
N ASP A 4 -9.75 -3.24 -1.96
CA ASP A 4 -8.93 -3.88 -0.93
C ASP A 4 -9.09 -5.38 -0.91
N LEU A 5 -7.99 -6.05 -0.57
CA LEU A 5 -8.00 -7.42 -0.11
C LEU A 5 -8.02 -7.40 1.41
N TYR A 6 -9.19 -7.16 2.00
CA TYR A 6 -9.36 -7.10 3.45
C TYR A 6 -9.11 -8.47 4.10
N ALA A 7 -7.95 -8.64 4.73
CA ALA A 7 -7.63 -9.83 5.51
C ALA A 7 -7.67 -9.48 7.00
N LYS A 8 -8.48 -10.21 7.77
CA LYS A 8 -8.51 -10.15 9.24
C LYS A 8 -8.12 -11.52 9.78
N GLY A 9 -7.25 -11.55 10.78
CA GLY A 9 -6.77 -12.79 11.39
C GLY A 9 -5.86 -12.51 12.58
N LEU A 10 -5.50 -13.56 13.30
CA LEU A 10 -4.50 -13.49 14.36
C LEU A 10 -3.10 -13.34 13.74
N PRO A 11 -2.18 -12.58 14.37
CA PRO A 11 -0.77 -12.59 13.98
C PRO A 11 -0.24 -14.02 13.91
N LEU A 12 0.65 -14.26 12.95
CA LEU A 12 1.28 -15.57 12.78
C LEU A 12 2.01 -15.99 14.07
N GLY A 13 1.84 -17.24 14.47
CA GLY A 13 2.48 -17.81 15.67
C GLY A 13 1.69 -17.70 16.96
N VAL A 14 0.55 -16.99 16.99
CA VAL A 14 -0.32 -16.92 18.19
C VAL A 14 -1.08 -18.23 18.40
N ASP A 15 -1.66 -18.80 17.34
CA ASP A 15 -2.34 -20.09 17.37
C ASP A 15 -1.98 -20.90 16.13
N LYS A 16 -1.50 -22.13 16.33
CA LYS A 16 -1.17 -23.08 15.26
C LYS A 16 -2.40 -23.55 14.48
N ASN A 17 -3.60 -23.37 15.03
CA ASN A 17 -4.86 -23.74 14.38
C ASN A 17 -5.56 -22.54 13.72
N ALA A 18 -4.95 -21.35 13.73
CA ALA A 18 -5.53 -20.18 13.07
C ALA A 18 -5.72 -20.45 11.57
N VAL A 19 -6.93 -20.21 11.07
CA VAL A 19 -7.27 -20.33 9.65
C VAL A 19 -7.32 -18.94 9.03
N TYR A 20 -6.49 -18.71 8.01
CA TYR A 20 -6.42 -17.44 7.30
C TYR A 20 -7.31 -17.46 6.06
N ARG A 21 -7.97 -16.33 5.80
CA ARG A 21 -8.81 -16.17 4.61
C ARG A 21 -7.94 -16.07 3.37
N GLN A 22 -8.14 -16.98 2.43
CA GLN A 22 -7.56 -16.89 1.10
C GLN A 22 -8.40 -15.96 0.21
N PHE A 23 -7.72 -15.24 -0.67
CA PHE A 23 -8.32 -14.43 -1.72
C PHE A 23 -7.74 -14.81 -3.06
N ASP A 24 -8.62 -15.07 -4.03
CA ASP A 24 -8.24 -15.26 -5.42
C ASP A 24 -8.87 -14.13 -6.24
N LYS A 25 -8.04 -13.40 -7.00
CA LYS A 25 -8.50 -12.31 -7.85
C LYS A 25 -7.81 -12.36 -9.19
N LYS A 26 -8.61 -12.24 -10.26
CA LYS A 26 -8.08 -12.08 -11.62
C LYS A 26 -7.48 -10.68 -11.75
N ILE A 27 -6.25 -10.60 -12.22
CA ILE A 27 -5.50 -9.36 -12.45
C ILE A 27 -5.44 -9.15 -13.95
N GLU A 28 -5.95 -8.03 -14.48
CA GLU A 28 -5.94 -7.71 -15.90
C GLU A 28 -4.66 -6.95 -16.30
N VAL A 29 -4.37 -6.90 -17.60
CA VAL A 29 -3.25 -6.11 -18.11
C VAL A 29 -3.51 -4.63 -17.81
N GLY A 30 -2.53 -3.98 -17.17
CA GLY A 30 -2.64 -2.60 -16.71
C GLY A 30 -2.93 -2.47 -15.21
N ASP A 31 -3.42 -3.54 -14.56
CA ASP A 31 -3.66 -3.53 -13.11
C ASP A 31 -2.34 -3.50 -12.32
N ALA A 32 -2.41 -2.89 -11.14
CA ALA A 32 -1.32 -2.86 -10.18
C ALA A 32 -1.81 -3.31 -8.79
N ILE A 33 -0.96 -4.08 -8.11
CA ILE A 33 -1.15 -4.52 -6.73
C ILE A 33 -0.16 -3.76 -5.87
N PHE A 34 -0.66 -3.18 -4.79
CA PHE A 34 0.15 -2.54 -3.75
C PHE A 34 0.10 -3.37 -2.48
N ILE A 35 1.27 -3.61 -1.90
CA ILE A 35 1.43 -4.26 -0.60
C ILE A 35 2.27 -3.32 0.25
N MET A 36 1.85 -3.08 1.49
CA MET A 36 2.50 -2.11 2.37
C MET A 36 2.44 -2.55 3.83
N SER A 37 3.38 -2.04 4.63
CA SER A 37 3.28 -2.06 6.09
C SER A 37 2.32 -0.98 6.59
N ASP A 38 1.91 -1.09 7.85
CA ASP A 38 1.17 -0.08 8.60
C ASP A 38 1.93 1.25 8.70
N GLY A 39 3.27 1.24 8.75
CA GLY A 39 4.10 2.44 8.65
C GLY A 39 3.79 3.34 7.43
N VAL A 40 3.18 2.80 6.36
CA VAL A 40 2.68 3.60 5.24
C VAL A 40 1.34 4.28 5.57
N THR A 41 0.40 3.55 6.16
CA THR A 41 -0.92 4.07 6.55
C THR A 41 -0.88 4.95 7.80
N GLU A 42 0.18 4.84 8.61
CA GLU A 42 0.45 5.69 9.77
C GLU A 42 1.31 6.93 9.41
N THR A 43 1.46 7.22 8.12
CA THR A 43 2.06 8.47 7.62
C THR A 43 1.33 9.65 8.26
N ARG A 44 2.04 10.45 9.07
CA ARG A 44 1.46 11.63 9.73
C ARG A 44 1.26 12.78 8.74
N THR A 45 0.11 13.41 8.84
CA THR A 45 -0.30 14.61 8.11
C THR A 45 -0.76 15.68 9.11
N ASP A 46 -1.00 16.91 8.64
CA ASP A 46 -1.53 17.99 9.48
C ASP A 46 -2.90 17.66 10.11
N SER A 47 -3.66 16.73 9.52
CA SER A 47 -4.98 16.29 9.95
C SER A 47 -4.98 14.98 10.76
N GLY A 48 -3.84 14.28 10.87
CA GLY A 48 -3.74 13.00 11.57
C GLY A 48 -2.87 11.99 10.84
N PHE A 49 -3.44 10.84 10.49
CA PHE A 49 -2.81 9.84 9.62
C PHE A 49 -3.35 9.98 8.20
N ILE A 50 -2.60 9.48 7.22
CA ILE A 50 -3.06 9.46 5.83
C ILE A 50 -4.34 8.63 5.72
N GLU A 51 -5.35 9.23 5.11
CA GLU A 51 -6.61 8.52 4.87
C GLU A 51 -6.50 7.66 3.61
N ARG A 52 -7.37 6.65 3.54
CA ARG A 52 -7.44 5.74 2.39
C ARG A 52 -7.59 6.50 1.08
N GLU A 53 -8.47 7.49 1.06
CA GLU A 53 -8.80 8.29 -0.11
C GLU A 53 -7.56 9.03 -0.61
N GLU A 54 -6.82 9.69 0.28
CA GLU A 54 -5.58 10.40 -0.03
C GLU A 54 -4.54 9.47 -0.64
N LEU A 55 -4.34 8.27 -0.05
CA LEU A 55 -3.43 7.28 -0.60
C LEU A 55 -3.84 6.81 -2.00
N THR A 56 -5.13 6.57 -2.22
CA THR A 56 -5.62 6.17 -3.56
C THR A 56 -5.48 7.28 -4.60
N GLU A 57 -5.62 8.55 -4.21
CA GLU A 57 -5.39 9.71 -5.07
C GLU A 57 -3.91 9.82 -5.48
N ILE A 58 -3.00 9.65 -4.51
CA ILE A 58 -1.55 9.62 -4.76
C ILE A 58 -1.20 8.49 -5.74
N ILE A 59 -1.74 7.29 -5.52
CA ILE A 59 -1.50 6.15 -6.42
C ILE A 59 -2.06 6.45 -7.82
N ALA A 60 -3.28 6.99 -7.91
CA ALA A 60 -3.94 7.30 -9.17
C ALA A 60 -3.14 8.29 -10.01
N ALA A 61 -2.52 9.29 -9.38
CA ALA A 61 -1.66 10.28 -10.05
C ALA A 61 -0.42 9.64 -10.72
N HIS A 62 0.03 8.48 -10.23
CA HIS A 62 1.26 7.82 -10.68
C HIS A 62 1.02 6.51 -11.46
N ILE A 63 -0.24 6.08 -11.64
CA ILE A 63 -0.58 4.74 -12.16
C ILE A 63 -0.07 4.47 -13.60
N SER A 64 0.16 5.52 -14.38
CA SER A 64 0.69 5.42 -15.75
C SER A 64 2.17 5.03 -15.80
N LEU A 65 2.91 5.22 -14.72
CA LEU A 65 4.34 4.96 -14.64
C LEU A 65 4.68 3.45 -14.64
N SER A 66 5.96 3.12 -14.81
CA SER A 66 6.47 1.78 -14.51
C SER A 66 6.38 1.51 -13.01
N ALA A 67 6.31 0.24 -12.59
CA ALA A 67 6.20 -0.13 -11.18
C ALA A 67 7.30 0.51 -10.30
N GLU A 68 8.54 0.51 -10.79
CA GLU A 68 9.69 1.14 -10.14
C GLU A 68 9.51 2.66 -9.97
N LYS A 69 9.19 3.37 -11.06
CA LYS A 69 8.99 4.83 -10.99
C LYS A 69 7.80 5.20 -10.12
N MET A 70 6.75 4.38 -10.16
CA MET A 70 5.54 4.56 -9.36
C MET A 70 5.83 4.41 -7.88
N VAL A 71 6.52 3.33 -7.48
CA VAL A 71 6.82 3.09 -6.05
C VAL A 71 7.74 4.18 -5.48
N HIS A 72 8.74 4.62 -6.24
CA HIS A 72 9.62 5.72 -5.81
C HIS A 72 8.89 7.06 -5.70
N ALA A 73 8.07 7.41 -6.69
CA ALA A 73 7.33 8.67 -6.65
C ALA A 73 6.33 8.72 -5.48
N ILE A 74 5.63 7.61 -5.22
CA ILE A 74 4.70 7.49 -4.08
C ILE A 74 5.48 7.57 -2.76
N TYR A 75 6.59 6.84 -2.64
CA TYR A 75 7.46 6.87 -1.45
C TYR A 75 7.95 8.29 -1.16
N ASP A 76 8.53 8.98 -2.14
CA ASP A 76 9.06 10.33 -1.99
C ASP A 76 7.97 11.33 -1.57
N GLN A 77 6.75 11.17 -2.10
CA GLN A 77 5.61 12.01 -1.73
C GLN A 77 5.17 11.78 -0.29
N LEU A 78 5.06 10.52 0.13
CA LEU A 78 4.66 10.15 1.49
C LEU A 78 5.71 10.58 2.54
N VAL A 79 7.00 10.48 2.20
CA VAL A 79 8.10 10.97 3.06
C VAL A 79 8.03 12.50 3.19
N LYS A 80 7.76 13.23 2.11
CA LYS A 80 7.60 14.69 2.15
C LYS A 80 6.44 15.12 3.04
N MET A 81 5.33 14.39 3.01
CA MET A 81 4.17 14.66 3.88
C MET A 81 4.50 14.53 5.37
N GLN A 82 5.49 13.70 5.71
CA GLN A 82 5.96 13.48 7.08
C GLN A 82 7.15 14.38 7.45
N ASN A 83 7.40 15.46 6.70
CA ASN A 83 8.58 16.32 6.87
C ASN A 83 9.92 15.55 6.89
N PHE A 84 9.99 14.45 6.12
CA PHE A 84 11.14 13.55 6.04
C PHE A 84 11.49 12.81 7.34
N GLU A 85 10.58 12.78 8.32
CA GLU A 85 10.72 11.97 9.53
C GLU A 85 9.98 10.64 9.37
N LEU A 86 10.73 9.53 9.41
CA LEU A 86 10.16 8.19 9.42
C LEU A 86 10.03 7.71 10.86
N HIS A 87 8.79 7.55 11.32
CA HIS A 87 8.49 7.12 12.68
C HIS A 87 8.41 5.60 12.84
N ASP A 88 8.29 4.86 11.74
CA ASP A 88 8.15 3.40 11.70
C ASP A 88 8.76 2.81 10.41
N ASP A 89 8.85 1.49 10.34
CA ASP A 89 9.32 0.76 9.17
C ASP A 89 8.39 0.97 7.97
N PHE A 90 8.86 1.80 7.03
CA PHE A 90 8.11 2.15 5.83
C PHE A 90 8.41 1.21 4.67
N THR A 91 7.50 0.27 4.38
CA THR A 91 7.64 -0.67 3.26
C THR A 91 6.49 -0.51 2.28
N LEU A 92 6.82 -0.31 0.99
CA LEU A 92 5.85 -0.27 -0.10
C LEU A 92 6.34 -1.12 -1.28
N ILE A 93 5.49 -2.02 -1.75
CA ILE A 93 5.74 -2.92 -2.88
C ILE A 93 4.66 -2.65 -3.93
N CYS A 94 5.09 -2.49 -5.20
CA CYS A 94 4.21 -2.35 -6.35
C CYS A 94 4.48 -3.47 -7.36
N ILE A 95 3.43 -4.21 -7.72
CA ILE A 95 3.46 -5.23 -8.76
C ILE A 95 2.50 -4.80 -9.86
N LYS A 96 3.00 -4.55 -11.08
CA LYS A 96 2.17 -4.14 -12.21
C LYS A 96 2.15 -5.19 -13.31
N ARG A 97 0.95 -5.62 -13.72
CA ARG A 97 0.80 -6.53 -14.85
C ARG A 97 0.92 -5.76 -16.16
N THR A 98 1.97 -6.04 -16.92
CA THR A 98 2.24 -5.36 -18.20
C THR A 98 1.84 -6.16 -19.43
N LYS A 99 1.68 -7.49 -19.29
CA LYS A 99 1.30 -8.44 -20.34
C LYS A 99 0.48 -9.58 -19.72
#